data_AF-A0A0K8NUI0-F1
#
_entry.id   AF-A0A0K8NUI0-F1
#
_cell.length_a   1.000
_cell.length_b   1.000
_cell.length_c   1.000
_cell.angle_alpha   90.00
_cell.angle_beta   90.00
_cell.angle_gamma   90.00
#
_symmetry.space_group_name_H-M   'P 1'
#
loop_
_entity.id
_entity.type
_entity.pdbx_description
1 polymer ?
#
loop_
_entity_poly.entity_id
_entity_poly.type
_entity_poly.pdbx_seq_one_letter_code
_entity_poly.pdbx_strand_id
1 'polypeptide(L)'
;MTVSASATPRTPATGLVLSGGGARAAYQVGVLQAIAQIRREAAASVAVGGNPFPVITGTSAGAIIASALASRADDFDAAVADLVAVWQAFRADQVYRTDSFGVARSGARWLTMLSLGWVIARWARARPRSLLDNRPLAGLLQRLIDFRRVAAMVDAGHLDALAVTASSYGSGLHVTFYEAREHIQPWTRSQRIAVKCPLETAHLLASSAIPFVFPAISLTLNGQAEWFGDGSMRQTAPISPAVHLGAERILVVGAGRLHEPAGDRHVNPDYPNLAQIAGHAMSSIFLDALAVDIERLQRINATLSLLSPQARLASPLRPIDVLVISPSQRLDDIAGRHLASLPASIRGLLRGVGVSGQGDSARGAALASYLLFEAPYTRELMALGHADTMARREQVRHFFGWAPSLDAVAA
;
A
#
# COMPACT_ATOMS: atom_id res chain seq x y z
N MET A 1 -40.75 -25.22 -19.55
CA MET A 1 -39.47 -25.56 -18.90
C MET A 1 -38.35 -25.29 -19.91
N THR A 2 -37.85 -24.06 -19.94
CA THR A 2 -36.68 -23.69 -20.74
C THR A 2 -35.47 -23.76 -19.83
N VAL A 3 -34.65 -24.79 -20.03
CA VAL A 3 -33.37 -24.97 -19.34
C VAL A 3 -32.47 -23.82 -19.78
N SER A 4 -32.15 -22.95 -18.82
CA SER A 4 -31.20 -21.85 -18.99
C SER A 4 -29.85 -22.39 -19.42
N ALA A 5 -29.25 -21.75 -20.43
CA ALA A 5 -27.91 -22.02 -20.92
C ALA A 5 -26.92 -22.07 -19.75
N SER A 6 -26.08 -23.11 -19.73
CA SER A 6 -24.99 -23.27 -18.79
C SER A 6 -24.00 -22.11 -18.96
N ALA A 7 -23.99 -21.16 -18.03
CA ALA A 7 -22.93 -20.19 -17.93
C ALA A 7 -21.62 -20.95 -17.71
N THR A 8 -20.65 -20.79 -18.62
CA THR A 8 -19.27 -21.23 -18.42
C THR A 8 -18.80 -20.75 -17.04
N PRO A 9 -18.17 -21.60 -16.21
CA PRO A 9 -17.73 -21.21 -14.88
C PRO A 9 -16.76 -20.03 -15.00
N ARG A 10 -17.21 -18.86 -14.55
CA ARG A 10 -16.42 -17.63 -14.57
C ARG A 10 -15.29 -17.80 -13.55
N THR A 11 -14.05 -17.56 -13.97
CA THR A 11 -12.91 -17.61 -13.05
C THR A 11 -13.13 -16.58 -11.93
N PRO A 12 -12.97 -16.95 -10.64
CA PRO A 12 -13.26 -16.02 -9.54
C PRO A 12 -12.38 -14.78 -9.65
N ALA A 13 -12.98 -13.59 -9.52
CA ALA A 13 -12.23 -12.34 -9.64
C ALA A 13 -11.19 -12.22 -8.53
N THR A 14 -9.94 -12.01 -8.90
CA THR A 14 -8.84 -11.89 -7.93
C THR A 14 -8.57 -10.41 -7.63
N GLY A 15 -8.64 -10.06 -6.35
CA GLY A 15 -8.26 -8.78 -5.81
C GLY A 15 -6.79 -8.72 -5.42
N LEU A 16 -6.15 -7.56 -5.62
CA LEU A 16 -4.85 -7.21 -5.04
C LEU A 16 -5.03 -6.09 -4.02
N VAL A 17 -4.57 -6.30 -2.79
CA VAL A 17 -4.59 -5.29 -1.71
C VAL A 17 -3.16 -4.90 -1.36
N LEU A 18 -2.81 -3.63 -1.62
CA LEU A 18 -1.49 -3.06 -1.37
C LEU A 18 -1.54 -2.05 -0.22
N SER A 19 -0.84 -2.35 0.88
CA SER A 19 -0.86 -1.51 2.08
C SER A 19 0.02 -0.26 1.97
N GLY A 20 -0.24 0.69 2.86
CA GLY A 20 0.66 1.83 3.05
C GLY A 20 1.95 1.43 3.77
N GLY A 21 3.03 2.15 3.50
CA GLY A 21 4.33 1.87 4.12
C GLY A 21 5.48 2.77 3.70
N GLY A 22 5.23 3.86 2.97
CA GLY A 22 6.29 4.71 2.43
C GLY A 22 7.31 3.90 1.62
N ALA A 23 8.60 4.07 1.93
CA ALA A 23 9.69 3.35 1.27
C ALA A 23 9.61 1.82 1.43
N ARG A 24 8.92 1.32 2.47
CA ARG A 24 8.71 -0.12 2.68
C ARG A 24 7.93 -0.79 1.55
N ALA A 25 7.16 -0.02 0.76
CA ALA A 25 6.41 -0.54 -0.37
C ALA A 25 7.30 -1.11 -1.49
N ALA A 26 8.62 -0.85 -1.47
CA ALA A 26 9.59 -1.54 -2.31
C ALA A 26 9.50 -3.08 -2.18
N TYR A 27 9.19 -3.59 -0.98
CA TYR A 27 8.91 -5.02 -0.77
C TYR A 27 7.76 -5.52 -1.67
N GLN A 28 6.68 -4.74 -1.77
CA GLN A 28 5.51 -5.10 -2.57
C GLN A 28 5.86 -5.19 -4.07
N VAL A 29 6.78 -4.35 -4.55
CA VAL A 29 7.28 -4.43 -5.94
C VAL A 29 8.06 -5.72 -6.17
N GLY A 30 8.89 -6.15 -5.21
CA GLY A 30 9.57 -7.44 -5.25
C GLY A 30 8.61 -8.64 -5.30
N VAL A 31 7.53 -8.58 -4.53
CA VAL A 31 6.45 -9.59 -4.56
C VAL A 31 5.79 -9.65 -5.93
N LEU A 32 5.44 -8.49 -6.51
CA LEU A 32 4.86 -8.41 -7.86
C LEU A 32 5.82 -8.92 -8.93
N GLN A 33 7.12 -8.64 -8.80
CA GLN A 33 8.17 -9.16 -9.69
C GLN A 33 8.21 -10.70 -9.67
N ALA A 34 8.15 -11.31 -8.48
CA ALA A 34 8.09 -12.77 -8.35
C ALA A 34 6.78 -13.36 -8.89
N ILE A 35 5.63 -12.70 -8.66
CA ILE A 35 4.34 -13.14 -9.23
C ILE A 35 4.39 -13.12 -10.75
N ALA A 36 4.91 -12.05 -11.35
CA ALA A 36 5.09 -11.95 -12.80
C ALA A 36 6.00 -13.07 -13.33
N GLN A 37 7.09 -13.39 -12.62
CA GLN A 37 7.96 -14.52 -12.95
C GLN A 37 7.22 -15.86 -12.88
N ILE A 38 6.56 -16.17 -11.77
CA ILE A 38 5.82 -17.43 -11.58
C ILE A 38 4.72 -17.57 -12.64
N ARG A 39 4.05 -16.47 -12.98
CA ARG A 39 3.03 -16.39 -14.04
C ARG A 39 3.61 -16.80 -15.38
N ARG A 40 4.75 -16.23 -15.79
CA ARG A 40 5.41 -16.55 -17.06
C ARG A 40 5.90 -18.00 -17.11
N GLU A 41 6.44 -18.50 -16.01
CA GLU A 41 6.87 -19.90 -15.90
C GLU A 41 5.68 -20.86 -16.05
N ALA A 42 4.51 -20.50 -15.52
CA ALA A 42 3.30 -21.30 -15.66
C ALA A 42 2.62 -21.17 -17.03
N ALA A 43 2.76 -20.01 -17.70
CA ALA A 43 2.21 -19.76 -19.04
C ALA A 43 2.76 -20.73 -20.10
N ALA A 44 3.92 -21.34 -19.86
CA ALA A 44 4.46 -22.43 -20.68
C ALA A 44 3.64 -23.73 -20.59
N SER A 45 2.80 -23.88 -19.56
CA SER A 45 2.06 -25.11 -19.24
C SER A 45 0.53 -24.93 -19.17
N VAL A 46 0.04 -23.70 -18.99
CA VAL A 46 -1.39 -23.35 -18.88
C VAL A 46 -1.63 -22.06 -19.65
N ALA A 47 -2.79 -21.90 -20.27
CA ALA A 47 -3.19 -20.63 -20.88
C ALA A 47 -3.37 -19.56 -19.78
N VAL A 48 -2.31 -18.78 -19.51
CA VAL A 48 -2.34 -17.69 -18.54
C VAL A 48 -2.52 -16.37 -19.29
N GLY A 49 -3.76 -15.89 -19.36
CA GLY A 49 -4.10 -14.64 -20.06
C GLY A 49 -4.08 -13.40 -19.15
N GLY A 50 -3.63 -12.28 -19.71
CA GLY A 50 -3.89 -10.92 -19.22
C GLY A 50 -3.39 -10.58 -17.80
N ASN A 51 -4.03 -9.56 -17.23
CA ASN A 51 -3.81 -9.10 -15.87
C ASN A 51 -4.42 -10.07 -14.84
N PRO A 52 -3.62 -10.61 -13.89
CA PRO A 52 -4.13 -11.54 -12.89
C PRO A 52 -4.95 -10.88 -11.77
N PHE A 53 -5.04 -9.54 -11.75
CA PHE A 53 -5.72 -8.75 -10.73
C PHE A 53 -6.76 -7.82 -11.34
N PRO A 54 -7.96 -8.31 -11.70
CA PRO A 54 -9.05 -7.46 -12.17
C PRO A 54 -9.48 -6.39 -11.15
N VAL A 55 -9.31 -6.64 -9.85
CA VAL A 55 -9.61 -5.67 -8.78
C VAL A 55 -8.31 -5.30 -8.10
N ILE A 56 -7.96 -4.00 -8.07
CA ILE A 56 -6.74 -3.52 -7.41
C ILE A 56 -7.13 -2.45 -6.41
N THR A 57 -6.66 -2.58 -5.17
CA THR A 57 -6.86 -1.58 -4.12
C THR A 57 -5.55 -1.22 -3.47
N GLY A 58 -5.39 0.05 -3.12
CA GLY A 58 -4.18 0.49 -2.45
C GLY A 58 -4.39 1.67 -1.52
N THR A 59 -3.50 1.74 -0.53
CA THR A 59 -3.40 2.85 0.42
C THR A 59 -2.00 3.44 0.38
N SER A 60 -1.85 4.77 0.39
CA SER A 60 -0.57 5.46 0.47
C SER A 60 0.40 4.99 -0.62
N ALA A 61 1.63 4.60 -0.28
CA ALA A 61 2.57 4.04 -1.24
C ALA A 61 2.03 2.82 -2.02
N GLY A 62 1.16 2.00 -1.41
CA GLY A 62 0.46 0.92 -2.09
C GLY A 62 -0.53 1.41 -3.14
N ALA A 63 -1.19 2.56 -2.92
CA ALA A 63 -2.08 3.19 -3.91
C ALA A 63 -1.32 3.64 -5.17
N ILE A 64 -0.07 4.08 -5.01
CA ILE A 64 0.80 4.46 -6.12
C ILE A 64 1.14 3.24 -6.98
N ILE A 65 1.57 2.14 -6.35
CA ILE A 65 1.86 0.88 -7.05
C ILE A 65 0.58 0.34 -7.73
N ALA A 66 -0.54 0.34 -7.00
CA ALA A 66 -1.84 -0.09 -7.52
C ALA A 66 -2.26 0.69 -8.77
N SER A 67 -2.14 2.02 -8.74
CA SER A 67 -2.54 2.88 -9.85
C SER A 67 -1.60 2.76 -11.05
N ALA A 68 -0.29 2.56 -10.82
CA ALA A 68 0.66 2.28 -11.88
C ALA A 68 0.34 0.96 -12.60
N LEU A 69 0.07 -0.12 -11.84
CA LEU A 69 -0.39 -1.40 -12.39
C LEU A 69 -1.70 -1.23 -13.16
N ALA A 70 -2.69 -0.58 -12.57
CA ALA A 70 -4.01 -0.37 -13.15
C ALA A 70 -3.96 0.41 -14.47
N SER A 71 -3.07 1.41 -14.59
CA SER A 71 -2.91 2.20 -15.82
C SER A 71 -2.34 1.40 -17.00
N ARG A 72 -1.80 0.20 -16.73
CA ARG A 72 -1.18 -0.70 -17.69
C ARG A 72 -1.71 -2.14 -17.55
N ALA A 73 -2.97 -2.29 -17.14
CA ALA A 73 -3.57 -3.60 -16.91
C ALA A 73 -3.69 -4.46 -18.19
N ASP A 74 -3.54 -3.87 -19.37
CA ASP A 74 -3.41 -4.55 -20.65
C ASP A 74 -2.11 -5.37 -20.77
N ASP A 75 -1.04 -4.94 -20.10
CA ASP A 75 0.27 -5.63 -20.07
C ASP A 75 0.87 -5.60 -18.66
N PHE A 76 0.46 -6.60 -17.86
CA PHE A 76 0.91 -6.74 -16.48
C PHE A 76 2.42 -6.94 -16.35
N ASP A 77 3.07 -7.67 -17.26
CA ASP A 77 4.51 -7.91 -17.18
C ASP A 77 5.30 -6.61 -17.41
N ALA A 78 4.92 -5.82 -18.41
CA ALA A 78 5.53 -4.51 -18.63
C ALA A 78 5.25 -3.55 -17.48
N ALA A 79 4.02 -3.54 -16.93
CA ALA A 79 3.68 -2.72 -15.78
C ALA A 79 4.56 -3.02 -14.56
N VAL A 80 4.79 -4.31 -14.29
CA VAL A 80 5.68 -4.75 -13.22
C VAL A 80 7.14 -4.40 -13.52
N ALA A 81 7.60 -4.55 -14.77
CA ALA A 81 8.96 -4.18 -15.17
C ALA A 81 9.22 -2.68 -15.01
N ASP A 82 8.27 -1.82 -15.39
CA ASP A 82 8.33 -0.37 -15.22
C ASP A 82 8.42 -0.01 -13.72
N LEU A 83 7.60 -0.64 -12.87
CA LEU A 83 7.68 -0.48 -11.42
C LEU A 83 9.05 -0.91 -10.88
N VAL A 84 9.56 -2.06 -11.29
CA VAL A 84 10.88 -2.54 -10.87
C VAL A 84 11.97 -1.55 -11.24
N ALA A 85 11.97 -1.02 -12.47
CA ALA A 85 12.96 -0.07 -12.94
C ALA A 85 12.95 1.23 -12.12
N VAL A 86 11.76 1.76 -11.82
CA VAL A 86 11.59 2.96 -10.99
C VAL A 86 12.13 2.71 -9.57
N TRP A 87 11.69 1.64 -8.91
CA TRP A 87 12.06 1.36 -7.52
C TRP A 87 13.52 0.92 -7.34
N GLN A 88 14.15 0.34 -8.36
CA GLN A 88 15.60 0.03 -8.35
C GLN A 88 16.49 1.27 -8.49
N ALA A 89 15.96 2.35 -9.07
CA ALA A 89 16.67 3.62 -9.27
C ALA A 89 16.17 4.74 -8.34
N PHE A 90 15.44 4.38 -7.30
CA PHE A 90 14.72 5.32 -6.44
C PHE A 90 15.69 6.20 -5.65
N ARG A 91 15.38 7.50 -5.57
CA ARG A 91 16.15 8.49 -4.81
C ARG A 91 15.21 9.39 -4.02
N ALA A 92 15.63 9.85 -2.84
CA ALA A 92 14.75 10.60 -1.96
C ALA A 92 14.29 11.94 -2.58
N ASP A 93 15.13 12.53 -3.45
CA ASP A 93 14.84 13.77 -4.19
C ASP A 93 13.65 13.64 -5.16
N GLN A 94 13.27 12.42 -5.54
CA GLN A 94 12.09 12.14 -6.36
C GLN A 94 10.78 12.17 -5.55
N VAL A 95 10.84 11.96 -4.24
CA VAL A 95 9.65 11.94 -3.36
C VAL A 95 9.49 13.26 -2.63
N TYR A 96 10.58 13.78 -2.09
CA TYR A 96 10.56 15.02 -1.33
C TYR A 96 11.82 15.84 -1.54
N ARG A 97 11.71 17.14 -1.30
CA ARG A 97 12.87 18.04 -1.39
C ARG A 97 13.92 17.67 -0.34
N THR A 98 15.11 17.29 -0.81
CA THR A 98 16.27 16.92 0.01
C THR A 98 17.28 18.07 0.19
N ASP A 99 17.07 19.20 -0.47
CA ASP A 99 18.01 20.32 -0.45
C ASP A 99 18.21 20.88 0.97
N SER A 100 19.48 21.01 1.38
CA SER A 100 19.87 21.43 2.73
C SER A 100 19.23 22.76 3.15
N PHE A 101 19.00 23.68 2.21
CA PHE A 101 18.34 24.96 2.46
C PHE A 101 16.82 24.82 2.69
N GLY A 102 16.13 24.01 1.89
CA GLY A 102 14.71 23.70 2.06
C GLY A 102 14.43 22.93 3.36
N VAL A 103 15.22 21.90 3.65
CA VAL A 103 15.08 21.09 4.88
C VAL A 103 15.45 21.90 6.13
N ALA A 104 16.55 22.67 6.10
CA ALA A 104 16.92 23.53 7.23
C ALA A 104 15.89 24.65 7.48
N ARG A 105 15.32 25.27 6.43
CA ARG A 105 14.26 26.28 6.58
C ARG A 105 12.98 25.69 7.18
N SER A 106 12.56 24.51 6.74
CA SER A 106 11.37 23.83 7.29
C SER A 106 11.60 23.31 8.72
N GLY A 107 12.76 22.71 8.99
CA GLY A 107 13.16 22.23 10.32
C GLY A 107 13.38 23.36 11.33
N ALA A 108 14.05 24.45 10.93
CA ALA A 108 14.24 25.63 11.78
C ALA A 108 12.92 26.30 12.13
N ARG A 109 11.95 26.35 11.20
CA ARG A 109 10.60 26.89 11.48
C ARG A 109 9.87 26.06 12.53
N TRP A 110 9.98 24.73 12.47
CA TRP A 110 9.42 23.84 13.47
C TRP A 110 10.12 23.97 14.83
N LEU A 111 11.46 24.01 14.85
CA LEU A 111 12.25 24.23 16.06
C LEU A 111 11.97 25.58 16.72
N THR A 112 11.87 26.66 15.93
CA THR A 112 11.50 28.01 16.42
C THR A 112 10.08 28.02 17.01
N MET A 113 9.17 27.19 16.48
CA MET A 113 7.82 27.03 17.00
C MET A 113 7.78 26.23 18.31
N LEU A 114 8.71 25.30 18.52
CA LEU A 114 8.82 24.54 19.77
C LEU A 114 9.61 25.29 20.86
N SER A 115 10.55 26.17 20.49
CA SER A 115 11.41 26.90 21.45
C SER A 115 10.92 28.32 21.78
N LEU A 116 10.36 29.06 20.82
CA LEU A 116 9.98 30.48 20.92
C LEU A 116 8.51 30.75 20.51
N GLY A 117 7.74 29.70 20.27
CA GLY A 117 6.65 29.66 19.29
C GLY A 117 5.24 30.10 19.64
N TRP A 118 5.04 31.02 20.57
CA TRP A 118 3.79 31.81 20.62
C TRP A 118 3.98 33.25 20.12
N VAL A 119 5.17 33.83 20.28
CA VAL A 119 5.43 35.25 19.99
C VAL A 119 5.74 35.49 18.51
N ILE A 120 6.55 34.63 17.88
CA ILE A 120 6.96 34.77 16.48
C ILE A 120 5.85 34.29 15.52
N ALA A 121 5.09 33.25 15.89
CA ALA A 121 3.98 32.72 15.09
C ALA A 121 2.86 33.76 14.86
N ARG A 122 2.67 34.70 15.80
CA ARG A 122 1.72 35.82 15.70
C ARG A 122 2.18 36.90 14.71
N TRP A 123 3.49 37.10 14.57
CA TRP A 123 4.09 38.09 13.67
C TRP A 123 4.25 37.58 12.23
N ALA A 124 4.58 36.30 12.03
CA ALA A 124 4.95 35.80 10.72
C ALA A 124 3.78 35.30 9.84
N ARG A 125 2.56 35.10 10.39
CA ARG A 125 1.42 34.36 9.76
C ARG A 125 1.80 33.03 9.08
N ALA A 126 3.02 32.54 9.29
CA ALA A 126 3.55 31.34 8.68
C ALA A 126 3.08 30.15 9.51
N ARG A 127 2.03 29.47 9.05
CA ARG A 127 1.62 28.17 9.58
C ARG A 127 2.35 27.09 8.76
N PRO A 128 3.47 26.51 9.24
CA PRO A 128 4.12 25.43 8.53
C PRO A 128 3.14 24.26 8.38
N ARG A 129 2.87 23.85 7.13
CA ARG A 129 1.84 22.85 6.79
C ARG A 129 2.38 21.42 6.78
N SER A 130 3.69 21.24 6.65
CA SER A 130 4.37 19.93 6.62
C SER A 130 5.87 20.08 6.93
N LEU A 131 6.51 18.99 7.34
CA LEU A 131 7.96 18.91 7.55
C LEU A 131 8.73 18.84 6.22
N LEU A 132 8.21 18.05 5.27
CA LEU A 132 8.78 17.82 3.94
C LEU A 132 7.82 18.32 2.85
N ASP A 133 8.41 18.71 1.73
CA ASP A 133 7.70 19.20 0.54
C ASP A 133 7.62 18.09 -0.51
N ASN A 134 6.41 17.63 -0.81
CA ASN A 134 6.11 16.51 -1.71
C ASN A 134 5.82 16.94 -3.16
N ARG A 135 6.13 18.18 -3.56
CA ARG A 135 6.05 18.59 -4.98
C ARG A 135 6.82 17.66 -5.95
N PRO A 136 8.00 17.12 -5.61
CA PRO A 136 8.69 16.14 -6.46
C PRO A 136 7.85 14.88 -6.70
N LEU A 137 7.18 14.37 -5.66
CA LEU A 137 6.27 13.22 -5.77
C LEU A 137 5.14 13.51 -6.76
N ALA A 138 4.53 14.70 -6.71
CA ALA A 138 3.48 15.07 -7.66
C ALA A 138 3.95 14.98 -9.12
N GLY A 139 5.15 15.51 -9.41
CA GLY A 139 5.74 15.43 -10.74
C GLY A 139 6.14 14.00 -11.15
N LEU A 140 6.59 13.17 -10.20
CA LEU A 140 6.85 11.76 -10.45
C LEU A 140 5.56 11.02 -10.81
N LEU A 141 4.50 11.19 -10.03
CA LEU A 141 3.22 10.53 -10.24
C LEU A 141 2.60 10.89 -11.60
N GLN A 142 2.68 12.16 -12.01
CA GLN A 142 2.20 12.60 -13.33
C GLN A 142 2.94 11.95 -14.51
N ARG A 143 4.21 11.55 -14.32
CA ARG A 143 4.97 10.82 -15.35
C ARG A 143 4.73 9.32 -15.31
N LEU A 144 4.55 8.76 -14.12
CA LEU A 144 4.39 7.32 -13.94
C LEU A 144 2.97 6.82 -14.22
N ILE A 145 1.96 7.66 -14.02
CA ILE A 145 0.56 7.23 -13.99
C ILE A 145 -0.28 8.17 -14.86
N ASP A 146 -0.77 7.65 -15.99
CA ASP A 146 -1.80 8.31 -16.79
C ASP A 146 -3.19 7.80 -16.35
N PHE A 147 -3.91 8.60 -15.59
CA PHE A 147 -5.26 8.24 -15.12
C PHE A 147 -6.28 8.10 -16.26
N ARG A 148 -6.04 8.72 -17.41
CA ARG A 148 -6.89 8.50 -18.59
C ARG A 148 -6.75 7.06 -19.10
N ARG A 149 -5.56 6.46 -18.93
CA ARG A 149 -5.37 5.04 -19.22
C ARG A 149 -6.08 4.15 -18.20
N VAL A 150 -6.18 4.53 -16.93
CA VAL A 150 -6.94 3.75 -15.94
C VAL A 150 -8.40 3.60 -16.39
N ALA A 151 -9.05 4.70 -16.73
CA ALA A 151 -10.41 4.67 -17.28
C ALA A 151 -10.49 3.79 -18.55
N ALA A 152 -9.54 3.94 -19.48
CA ALA A 152 -9.47 3.11 -20.68
C ALA A 152 -9.29 1.61 -20.37
N MET A 153 -8.51 1.24 -19.35
CA MET A 153 -8.33 -0.16 -18.94
C MET A 153 -9.60 -0.74 -18.33
N VAL A 154 -10.35 0.08 -17.60
CA VAL A 154 -11.66 -0.29 -17.04
C VAL A 154 -12.68 -0.52 -18.16
N ASP A 155 -12.75 0.41 -19.12
CA ASP A 155 -13.67 0.35 -20.25
C ASP A 155 -13.34 -0.81 -21.22
N ALA A 156 -12.04 -1.03 -21.49
CA ALA A 156 -11.58 -2.01 -22.47
C ALA A 156 -11.63 -3.47 -22.00
N GLY A 157 -11.89 -3.73 -20.72
CA GLY A 157 -11.96 -5.12 -20.26
C GLY A 157 -10.78 -5.61 -19.41
N HIS A 158 -9.71 -4.81 -19.29
CA HIS A 158 -8.45 -5.22 -18.68
C HIS A 158 -8.41 -5.05 -17.16
N LEU A 159 -9.28 -4.20 -16.62
CA LEU A 159 -9.47 -3.94 -15.20
C LEU A 159 -10.96 -3.92 -14.87
N ASP A 160 -11.36 -4.51 -13.75
CA ASP A 160 -12.73 -4.43 -13.25
C ASP A 160 -12.88 -3.23 -12.30
N ALA A 161 -11.89 -2.99 -11.43
CA ALA A 161 -11.91 -1.84 -10.53
C ALA A 161 -10.52 -1.43 -9.99
N LEU A 162 -10.37 -0.13 -9.70
CA LEU A 162 -9.28 0.46 -8.92
C LEU A 162 -9.85 1.23 -7.72
N ALA A 163 -9.27 1.06 -6.53
CA ALA A 163 -9.60 1.87 -5.36
C ALA A 163 -8.38 2.48 -4.67
N VAL A 164 -8.53 3.73 -4.26
CA VAL A 164 -7.56 4.50 -3.49
C VAL A 164 -8.25 5.06 -2.24
N THR A 165 -7.65 4.86 -1.07
CA THR A 165 -8.19 5.37 0.18
C THR A 165 -7.48 6.64 0.64
N ALA A 166 -8.22 7.59 1.22
CA ALA A 166 -7.66 8.75 1.90
C ALA A 166 -8.54 9.13 3.10
N SER A 167 -7.98 9.87 4.05
CA SER A 167 -8.68 10.20 5.29
C SER A 167 -8.93 11.69 5.40
N SER A 168 -10.19 12.08 5.52
CA SER A 168 -10.55 13.49 5.66
C SER A 168 -10.28 13.99 7.08
N TYR A 169 -9.56 15.10 7.19
CA TYR A 169 -9.42 15.87 8.42
C TYR A 169 -10.66 16.72 8.75
N GLY A 170 -11.47 17.06 7.73
CA GLY A 170 -12.67 17.88 7.91
C GLY A 170 -13.80 17.08 8.54
N SER A 171 -14.22 16.02 7.85
CA SER A 171 -15.33 15.16 8.30
C SER A 171 -14.91 14.03 9.24
N GLY A 172 -13.61 13.71 9.32
CA GLY A 172 -13.11 12.57 10.07
C GLY A 172 -13.42 11.21 9.42
N LEU A 173 -13.96 11.22 8.20
CA LEU A 173 -14.31 10.02 7.43
C LEU A 173 -13.09 9.43 6.74
N HIS A 174 -13.01 8.11 6.71
CA HIS A 174 -12.12 7.39 5.82
C HIS A 174 -12.84 7.10 4.50
N VAL A 175 -12.33 7.67 3.41
CA VAL A 175 -12.98 7.67 2.10
C VAL A 175 -12.25 6.72 1.16
N THR A 176 -13.00 5.86 0.47
CA THR A 176 -12.51 5.01 -0.61
C THR A 176 -12.97 5.59 -1.95
N PHE A 177 -12.08 6.22 -2.69
CA PHE A 177 -12.34 6.66 -4.05
C PHE A 177 -12.13 5.49 -4.99
N TYR A 178 -13.04 5.26 -5.93
CA TYR A 178 -12.92 4.13 -6.84
C TYR A 178 -13.45 4.39 -8.25
N GLU A 179 -12.84 3.69 -9.19
CA GLU A 179 -13.32 3.50 -10.55
C GLU A 179 -13.66 2.01 -10.73
N ALA A 180 -14.75 1.71 -11.43
CA ALA A 180 -15.19 0.35 -11.66
C ALA A 180 -15.99 0.25 -12.97
N ARG A 181 -15.78 -0.86 -13.70
CA ARG A 181 -16.44 -1.16 -14.98
C ARG A 181 -17.94 -1.26 -14.79
N GLU A 182 -18.35 -2.12 -13.87
CA GLU A 182 -19.76 -2.27 -13.53
C GLU A 182 -20.24 -1.11 -12.64
N HIS A 183 -21.56 -0.90 -12.65
CA HIS A 183 -22.17 0.05 -11.74
C HIS A 183 -22.26 -0.54 -10.32
N ILE A 184 -21.15 -0.45 -9.60
CA ILE A 184 -21.07 -0.80 -8.18
C ILE A 184 -21.54 0.40 -7.38
N GLN A 185 -22.62 0.21 -6.60
CA GLN A 185 -23.18 1.26 -5.75
C GLN A 185 -22.18 1.69 -4.67
N PRO A 186 -21.99 3.00 -4.44
CA PRO A 186 -21.23 3.50 -3.31
C PRO A 186 -21.71 2.89 -2.00
N TRP A 187 -20.79 2.44 -1.15
CA TRP A 187 -21.13 1.83 0.13
C TRP A 187 -20.77 2.72 1.31
N THR A 188 -21.59 2.65 2.34
CA THR A 188 -21.37 3.36 3.61
C THR A 188 -21.25 2.37 4.75
N ARG A 189 -20.31 2.64 5.66
CA ARG A 189 -20.08 1.93 6.91
C ARG A 189 -19.83 2.96 8.02
N SER A 190 -19.77 2.51 9.27
CA SER A 190 -19.41 3.38 10.38
C SER A 190 -18.07 4.06 10.10
N GLN A 191 -18.09 5.41 10.02
CA GLN A 191 -16.94 6.28 9.74
C GLN A 191 -16.21 6.03 8.40
N ARG A 192 -16.83 5.30 7.46
CA ARG A 192 -16.24 4.99 6.15
C ARG A 192 -17.27 5.13 5.05
N ILE A 193 -16.86 5.75 3.96
CA ILE A 193 -17.69 5.87 2.75
C ILE A 193 -16.87 5.50 1.53
N ALA A 194 -17.54 5.05 0.48
CA ALA A 194 -16.96 4.93 -0.85
C ALA A 194 -17.56 5.96 -1.79
N VAL A 195 -16.76 6.45 -2.71
CA VAL A 195 -17.13 7.49 -3.68
C VAL A 195 -16.67 7.03 -5.05
N LYS A 196 -17.62 6.82 -5.98
CA LYS A 196 -17.29 6.55 -7.37
C LYS A 196 -16.90 7.87 -8.04
N CYS A 197 -15.67 7.99 -8.51
CA CYS A 197 -15.20 9.17 -9.25
C CYS A 197 -13.98 8.81 -10.12
N PRO A 198 -13.69 9.59 -11.17
CA PRO A 198 -12.40 9.51 -11.83
C PRO A 198 -11.27 9.73 -10.81
N LEU A 199 -10.29 8.84 -10.80
CA LEU A 199 -9.11 8.98 -9.96
C LEU A 199 -8.13 9.94 -10.64
N GLU A 200 -7.35 10.61 -9.81
CA GLU A 200 -6.42 11.65 -10.24
C GLU A 200 -5.19 11.64 -9.35
N THR A 201 -4.13 12.31 -9.78
CA THR A 201 -2.90 12.46 -8.99
C THR A 201 -3.17 13.03 -7.60
N ALA A 202 -4.16 13.92 -7.45
CA ALA A 202 -4.54 14.49 -6.17
C ALA A 202 -5.00 13.42 -5.15
N HIS A 203 -5.72 12.39 -5.60
CA HIS A 203 -6.16 11.27 -4.76
C HIS A 203 -4.96 10.48 -4.22
N LEU A 204 -3.91 10.26 -5.03
CA LEU A 204 -2.68 9.59 -4.60
C LEU A 204 -1.84 10.44 -3.64
N LEU A 205 -1.73 11.74 -3.92
CA LEU A 205 -1.04 12.68 -3.03
C LEU A 205 -1.73 12.75 -1.67
N ALA A 206 -3.07 12.78 -1.66
CA ALA A 206 -3.87 12.71 -0.45
C ALA A 206 -3.64 11.39 0.29
N SER A 207 -3.78 10.27 -0.41
CA SER A 207 -3.58 8.92 0.14
C SER A 207 -2.20 8.72 0.75
N SER A 208 -1.18 9.42 0.27
CA SER A 208 0.21 9.35 0.73
C SER A 208 0.62 10.53 1.63
N ALA A 209 -0.31 11.37 2.06
CA ALA A 209 -0.03 12.56 2.87
C ALA A 209 0.18 12.20 4.35
N ILE A 210 1.31 11.55 4.64
CA ILE A 210 1.69 11.11 5.99
C ILE A 210 1.64 12.30 6.96
N PRO A 211 0.91 12.20 8.09
CA PRO A 211 0.75 13.28 9.06
C PRO A 211 2.08 13.90 9.49
N PHE A 212 2.11 15.23 9.52
CA PHE A 212 3.28 16.05 9.87
C PHE A 212 4.46 15.95 8.89
N VAL A 213 4.58 14.87 8.12
CA VAL A 213 5.62 14.68 7.11
C VAL A 213 5.26 15.37 5.80
N PHE A 214 4.07 15.12 5.26
CA PHE A 214 3.60 15.65 3.98
C PHE A 214 2.35 16.51 4.17
N PRO A 215 2.13 17.50 3.28
CA PRO A 215 1.00 18.41 3.40
C PRO A 215 -0.32 17.69 3.06
N ALA A 216 -1.40 18.07 3.76
CA ALA A 216 -2.74 17.65 3.40
C ALA A 216 -3.14 18.19 2.01
N ILE A 217 -3.96 17.43 1.30
CA ILE A 217 -4.42 17.74 -0.06
C ILE A 217 -5.91 18.05 -0.03
N SER A 218 -6.33 19.10 -0.73
CA SER A 218 -7.76 19.42 -0.84
C SER A 218 -8.38 18.57 -1.94
N LEU A 219 -9.43 17.83 -1.61
CA LEU A 219 -10.25 17.09 -2.56
C LEU A 219 -11.72 17.50 -2.38
N THR A 220 -12.50 17.36 -3.44
CA THR A 220 -13.94 17.60 -3.38
C THR A 220 -14.66 16.34 -2.90
N LEU A 221 -15.41 16.45 -1.81
CA LEU A 221 -16.30 15.42 -1.29
C LEU A 221 -17.71 15.99 -1.18
N ASN A 222 -18.70 15.35 -1.81
CA ASN A 222 -20.10 15.80 -1.80
C ASN A 222 -20.28 17.27 -2.19
N GLY A 223 -19.50 17.75 -3.18
CA GLY A 223 -19.53 19.13 -3.65
C GLY A 223 -18.83 20.15 -2.74
N GLN A 224 -18.18 19.72 -1.65
CA GLN A 224 -17.44 20.58 -0.73
C GLN A 224 -15.95 20.25 -0.74
N ALA A 225 -15.10 21.25 -0.58
CA ALA A 225 -13.67 21.05 -0.45
C ALA A 225 -13.32 20.59 0.97
N GLU A 226 -12.76 19.39 1.10
CA GLU A 226 -12.23 18.86 2.36
C GLU A 226 -10.72 18.65 2.26
N TRP A 227 -10.03 18.69 3.40
CA TRP A 227 -8.59 18.42 3.48
C TRP A 227 -8.36 16.96 3.85
N PHE A 228 -7.59 16.26 3.03
CA PHE A 228 -7.29 14.85 3.18
C PHE A 228 -5.83 14.62 3.57
N GLY A 229 -5.63 13.63 4.43
CA GLY A 229 -4.36 13.03 4.80
C GLY A 229 -4.27 11.57 4.36
N ASP A 230 -3.18 10.93 4.78
CA ASP A 230 -2.85 9.55 4.40
C ASP A 230 -4.01 8.57 4.67
N GLY A 231 -4.29 7.70 3.71
CA GLY A 231 -5.41 6.77 3.76
C GLY A 231 -5.27 5.65 4.79
N SER A 232 -4.08 5.42 5.32
CA SER A 232 -3.86 4.47 6.41
C SER A 232 -4.41 4.99 7.75
N MET A 233 -4.53 6.32 7.88
CA MET A 233 -5.15 6.91 9.06
C MET A 233 -6.60 6.44 9.16
N ARG A 234 -7.01 5.93 10.32
CA ARG A 234 -8.38 5.44 10.54
C ARG A 234 -8.81 4.32 9.57
N GLN A 235 -7.87 3.66 8.88
CA GLN A 235 -8.18 2.50 8.06
C GLN A 235 -8.48 1.30 8.95
N THR A 236 -9.73 0.85 8.99
CA THR A 236 -10.16 -0.24 9.91
C THR A 236 -10.55 -1.54 9.21
N ALA A 237 -10.67 -1.52 7.88
CA ALA A 237 -10.81 -2.73 7.08
C ALA A 237 -10.19 -2.51 5.68
N PRO A 238 -8.86 -2.66 5.54
CA PRO A 238 -8.18 -2.48 4.26
C PRO A 238 -8.63 -3.45 3.15
N ILE A 239 -9.18 -4.62 3.49
CA ILE A 239 -9.63 -5.63 2.52
C ILE A 239 -11.04 -5.32 2.01
N SER A 240 -11.83 -4.60 2.80
CA SER A 240 -13.24 -4.31 2.51
C SER A 240 -13.49 -3.68 1.13
N PRO A 241 -12.68 -2.73 0.63
CA PRO A 241 -12.81 -2.22 -0.74
C PRO A 241 -12.75 -3.30 -1.81
N ALA A 242 -11.78 -4.24 -1.73
CA ALA A 242 -11.64 -5.29 -2.74
C ALA A 242 -12.86 -6.23 -2.76
N VAL A 243 -13.38 -6.58 -1.58
CA VAL A 243 -14.60 -7.39 -1.44
C VAL A 243 -15.81 -6.67 -2.03
N HIS A 244 -15.99 -5.38 -1.73
CA HIS A 244 -17.09 -4.57 -2.28
C HIS A 244 -17.00 -4.40 -3.80
N LEU A 245 -15.78 -4.41 -4.34
CA LEU A 245 -15.51 -4.33 -5.77
C LEU A 245 -15.61 -5.70 -6.48
N GLY A 246 -16.04 -6.74 -5.78
CA GLY A 246 -16.36 -8.04 -6.38
C GLY A 246 -15.23 -9.06 -6.36
N ALA A 247 -14.12 -8.81 -5.64
CA ALA A 247 -13.08 -9.82 -5.48
C ALA A 247 -13.59 -11.02 -4.66
N GLU A 248 -13.36 -12.22 -5.18
CA GLU A 248 -13.72 -13.50 -4.56
C GLU A 248 -12.48 -14.22 -4.00
N ARG A 249 -11.30 -13.89 -4.55
CA ARG A 249 -9.98 -14.26 -4.03
C ARG A 249 -9.18 -13.00 -3.83
N ILE A 250 -8.36 -12.89 -2.79
CA ILE A 250 -7.61 -11.67 -2.49
C ILE A 250 -6.16 -12.01 -2.15
N LEU A 251 -5.24 -11.47 -2.94
CA LEU A 251 -3.83 -11.41 -2.58
C LEU A 251 -3.57 -10.14 -1.76
N VAL A 252 -3.08 -10.31 -0.54
CA VAL A 252 -2.68 -9.21 0.33
C VAL A 252 -1.16 -9.16 0.43
N VAL A 253 -0.57 -8.00 0.17
CA VAL A 253 0.88 -7.79 0.26
C VAL A 253 1.21 -6.72 1.31
N GLY A 254 2.20 -6.99 2.16
CA GLY A 254 2.71 -5.99 3.11
C GLY A 254 2.05 -6.02 4.49
N ALA A 255 1.53 -7.18 4.91
CA ALA A 255 1.06 -7.42 6.27
C ALA A 255 2.22 -7.65 7.25
N GLY A 256 3.09 -6.64 7.39
CA GLY A 256 4.40 -6.73 8.02
C GLY A 256 4.45 -7.27 9.45
N ARG A 257 3.32 -7.33 10.18
CA ARG A 257 3.26 -7.84 11.56
C ARG A 257 2.65 -9.23 11.75
N LEU A 258 2.06 -9.84 10.71
CA LEU A 258 1.42 -11.15 10.85
C LEU A 258 2.41 -12.30 11.04
N HIS A 259 3.62 -12.17 10.47
CA HIS A 259 4.66 -13.20 10.54
C HIS A 259 6.03 -12.59 10.88
N GLU A 260 6.08 -11.54 11.72
CA GLU A 260 7.38 -11.09 12.25
C GLU A 260 8.06 -12.29 12.94
N PRO A 261 9.34 -12.60 12.60
CA PRO A 261 10.06 -13.69 13.23
C PRO A 261 10.01 -13.56 14.76
N ALA A 262 9.69 -14.66 15.44
CA ALA A 262 9.82 -14.73 16.89
C ALA A 262 11.32 -14.62 17.22
N GLY A 263 11.71 -13.51 17.84
CA GLY A 263 13.07 -13.26 18.30
C GLY A 263 13.03 -12.29 19.47
N ASP A 264 14.03 -12.37 20.35
CA ASP A 264 14.18 -11.46 21.46
C ASP A 264 14.31 -10.03 20.93
N ARG A 265 13.22 -9.27 20.99
CA ARG A 265 13.31 -7.82 20.88
C ARG A 265 14.24 -7.40 22.01
N HIS A 266 15.36 -6.77 21.67
CA HIS A 266 16.17 -6.09 22.68
C HIS A 266 15.30 -4.99 23.29
N VAL A 267 14.66 -5.33 24.41
CA VAL A 267 13.88 -4.38 25.21
C VAL A 267 14.91 -3.48 25.86
N ASN A 268 15.10 -2.31 25.27
CA ASN A 268 15.94 -1.31 25.87
C ASN A 268 15.24 -0.74 27.11
N PRO A 269 15.85 -0.81 28.31
CA PRO A 269 15.24 -0.30 29.54
C PRO A 269 15.17 1.23 29.59
N ASP A 270 15.85 1.93 28.68
CA ASP A 270 15.82 3.40 28.60
C ASP A 270 14.44 3.93 28.21
N TYR A 271 14.09 5.12 28.70
CA TYR A 271 12.90 5.84 28.25
C TYR A 271 12.91 6.06 26.73
N PRO A 272 11.79 5.79 26.01
CA PRO A 272 11.78 5.87 24.55
C PRO A 272 11.94 7.30 24.04
N ASN A 273 12.77 7.49 23.03
CA ASN A 273 12.93 8.78 22.37
C ASN A 273 11.79 9.07 21.38
N LEU A 274 11.69 10.33 20.91
CA LEU A 274 10.63 10.77 20.00
C LEU A 274 10.60 9.94 18.70
N ALA A 275 11.75 9.54 18.15
CA ALA A 275 11.80 8.70 16.96
C ALA A 275 11.23 7.31 17.19
N GLN A 276 11.45 6.71 18.37
CA GLN A 276 10.87 5.42 18.75
C GLN A 276 9.35 5.54 18.91
N ILE A 277 8.88 6.58 19.60
CA ILE A 277 7.44 6.83 19.78
C ILE A 277 6.77 7.08 18.42
N ALA A 278 7.35 7.92 17.57
CA ALA A 278 6.84 8.20 16.24
C ALA A 278 6.87 6.95 15.34
N GLY A 279 7.95 6.15 15.40
CA GLY A 279 8.03 4.89 14.68
C GLY A 279 6.94 3.89 15.11
N HIS A 280 6.65 3.82 16.40
CA HIS A 280 5.57 3.00 16.94
C HIS A 280 4.19 3.51 16.49
N ALA A 281 3.93 4.82 16.60
CA ALA A 281 2.69 5.43 16.14
C ALA A 281 2.45 5.21 14.64
N MET A 282 3.49 5.39 13.81
CA MET A 282 3.45 5.10 12.37
C MET A 282 3.13 3.63 12.12
N SER A 283 3.81 2.71 12.81
CA SER A 283 3.52 1.28 12.72
C SER A 283 2.03 1.00 12.96
N SER A 284 1.45 1.54 14.02
CA SER A 284 0.03 1.35 14.34
C SER A 284 -0.94 1.93 13.31
N ILE A 285 -0.56 3.04 12.67
CA ILE A 285 -1.35 3.61 11.57
C ILE A 285 -1.30 2.71 10.32
N PHE A 286 -0.14 2.18 9.92
CA PHE A 286 0.00 1.45 8.65
C PHE A 286 -0.24 -0.06 8.72
N LEU A 287 0.19 -0.72 9.79
CA LEU A 287 0.36 -2.18 9.81
C LEU A 287 -0.66 -2.93 10.67
N ASP A 288 -1.14 -2.35 11.77
CA ASP A 288 -2.02 -3.07 12.71
C ASP A 288 -3.39 -3.39 12.10
N ALA A 289 -3.95 -2.42 11.36
CA ALA A 289 -5.27 -2.56 10.77
C ALA A 289 -5.39 -3.74 9.79
N LEU A 290 -4.35 -3.97 8.99
CA LEU A 290 -4.36 -5.04 7.99
C LEU A 290 -4.31 -6.42 8.64
N ALA A 291 -3.50 -6.59 9.68
CA ALA A 291 -3.40 -7.84 10.41
C ALA A 291 -4.74 -8.23 11.06
N VAL A 292 -5.37 -7.27 11.74
CA VAL A 292 -6.69 -7.47 12.38
C VAL A 292 -7.78 -7.77 11.34
N ASP A 293 -7.74 -7.14 10.17
CA ASP A 293 -8.73 -7.36 9.11
C ASP A 293 -8.57 -8.75 8.45
N ILE A 294 -7.32 -9.21 8.24
CA ILE A 294 -7.03 -10.57 7.76
C ILE A 294 -7.56 -11.61 8.77
N GLU A 295 -7.26 -11.45 10.05
CA GLU A 295 -7.72 -12.36 11.09
C GLU A 295 -9.26 -12.40 11.16
N ARG A 296 -9.91 -11.23 11.05
CA ARG A 296 -11.37 -11.12 10.99
C ARG A 296 -11.93 -11.88 9.79
N LEU A 297 -11.33 -11.70 8.60
CA LEU A 297 -11.77 -12.39 7.39
C LEU A 297 -11.63 -13.92 7.54
N GLN A 298 -10.49 -14.40 8.04
CA GLN A 298 -10.26 -15.83 8.27
C GLN A 298 -11.28 -16.42 9.26
N ARG A 299 -11.60 -15.71 10.36
CA ARG A 299 -12.64 -16.12 11.31
C ARG A 299 -14.04 -16.16 10.68
N ILE A 300 -14.36 -15.20 9.80
CA ILE A 300 -15.62 -15.22 9.04
C ILE A 300 -15.67 -16.44 8.13
N ASN A 301 -14.61 -16.72 7.36
CA ASN A 301 -14.53 -17.90 6.51
C ASN A 301 -14.69 -19.21 7.29
N ALA A 302 -13.99 -19.34 8.43
CA ALA A 302 -14.09 -20.51 9.30
C ALA A 302 -15.51 -20.69 9.85
N THR A 303 -16.21 -19.59 10.16
CA THR A 303 -17.60 -19.64 10.60
C THR A 303 -18.52 -20.07 9.45
N LEU A 304 -18.33 -19.53 8.25
CA LEU A 304 -19.09 -19.90 7.06
C LEU A 304 -18.87 -21.36 6.64
N SER A 305 -17.68 -21.93 6.87
CA SER A 305 -17.40 -23.34 6.56
C SER A 305 -18.19 -24.31 7.44
N LEU A 306 -18.61 -23.89 8.64
CA LEU A 306 -19.42 -24.68 9.56
C LEU A 306 -20.93 -24.65 9.23
N LEU A 307 -21.38 -23.69 8.41
CA LEU A 307 -22.79 -23.59 8.01
C LEU A 307 -23.16 -24.68 7.01
N SER A 308 -24.41 -25.17 7.09
CA SER A 308 -24.99 -26.03 6.05
C SER A 308 -25.06 -25.28 4.71
N PRO A 309 -25.06 -25.98 3.56
CA PRO A 309 -25.15 -25.34 2.25
C PRO A 309 -26.35 -24.39 2.11
N GLN A 310 -27.50 -24.76 2.68
CA GLN A 310 -28.72 -23.93 2.68
C GLN A 310 -28.54 -22.66 3.53
N ALA A 311 -27.97 -22.78 4.73
CA ALA A 311 -27.71 -21.64 5.59
C ALA A 311 -26.65 -20.69 5.00
N ARG A 312 -25.67 -21.24 4.27
CA ARG A 312 -24.66 -20.45 3.56
C ARG A 312 -25.27 -19.64 2.41
N LEU A 313 -26.17 -20.23 1.63
CA LEU A 313 -26.90 -19.52 0.56
C LEU A 313 -27.84 -18.43 1.10
N ALA A 314 -28.38 -18.62 2.30
CA ALA A 314 -29.21 -17.62 2.98
C ALA A 314 -28.40 -16.49 3.63
N SER A 315 -27.07 -16.62 3.71
CA SER A 315 -26.19 -15.60 4.28
C SER A 315 -25.82 -14.54 3.23
N PRO A 316 -25.77 -13.24 3.59
CA PRO A 316 -25.24 -12.21 2.72
C PRO A 316 -23.70 -12.28 2.60
N LEU A 317 -23.03 -13.09 3.42
CA LEU A 317 -21.58 -13.26 3.43
C LEU A 317 -21.15 -14.40 2.51
N ARG A 318 -20.00 -14.23 1.88
CA ARG A 318 -19.38 -15.23 1.01
C ARG A 318 -17.98 -15.55 1.53
N PRO A 319 -17.52 -16.81 1.40
CA PRO A 319 -16.14 -17.13 1.70
C PRO A 319 -15.23 -16.41 0.69
N ILE A 320 -14.14 -15.83 1.18
CA ILE A 320 -13.14 -15.14 0.36
C ILE A 320 -11.81 -15.87 0.52
N ASP A 321 -11.26 -16.43 -0.55
CA ASP A 321 -9.92 -17.04 -0.47
C ASP A 321 -8.87 -15.94 -0.30
N VAL A 322 -7.93 -16.09 0.63
CA VAL A 322 -6.93 -15.07 0.92
C VAL A 322 -5.54 -15.67 0.94
N LEU A 323 -4.67 -15.17 0.07
CA LEU A 323 -3.24 -15.39 0.11
C LEU A 323 -2.56 -14.14 0.68
N VAL A 324 -1.77 -14.29 1.74
CA VAL A 324 -1.01 -13.18 2.34
C VAL A 324 0.45 -13.40 2.07
N ILE A 325 1.15 -12.44 1.46
CA ILE A 325 2.61 -12.43 1.35
C ILE A 325 3.15 -11.35 2.29
N SER A 326 3.94 -11.77 3.28
CA SER A 326 4.48 -10.92 4.34
C SER A 326 6.00 -11.08 4.43
N PRO A 327 6.74 -10.01 4.77
CA PRO A 327 8.18 -10.05 4.94
C PRO A 327 8.63 -11.16 5.91
N SER A 328 9.62 -11.95 5.50
CA SER A 328 10.30 -12.93 6.38
C SER A 328 11.32 -12.29 7.32
N GLN A 329 11.69 -11.03 7.08
CA GLN A 329 12.60 -10.23 7.90
C GLN A 329 11.91 -8.93 8.33
N ARG A 330 12.34 -8.39 9.47
CA ARG A 330 11.83 -7.10 9.94
C ARG A 330 12.39 -5.97 9.10
N LEU A 331 11.51 -5.15 8.51
CA LEU A 331 11.92 -4.11 7.55
C LEU A 331 12.66 -2.93 8.19
N ASP A 332 12.49 -2.74 9.51
CA ASP A 332 13.21 -1.76 10.33
C ASP A 332 14.66 -2.19 10.59
N ASP A 333 14.95 -3.48 10.76
CA ASP A 333 16.32 -3.97 10.91
C ASP A 333 17.11 -3.74 9.61
N ILE A 334 16.48 -4.05 8.46
CA ILE A 334 17.04 -3.73 7.14
C ILE A 334 17.30 -2.23 7.02
N ALA A 335 16.38 -1.38 7.46
CA ALA A 335 16.58 0.07 7.42
C ALA A 335 17.76 0.52 8.29
N GLY A 336 17.99 -0.13 9.44
CA GLY A 336 19.13 0.10 10.32
C GLY A 336 20.49 -0.07 9.61
N ARG A 337 20.59 -1.01 8.66
CA ARG A 337 21.79 -1.21 7.82
C ARG A 337 22.00 -0.10 6.79
N HIS A 338 20.91 0.57 6.37
CA HIS A 338 20.90 1.54 5.27
C HIS A 338 20.77 3.00 5.71
N LEU A 339 20.76 3.31 7.01
CA LEU A 339 20.65 4.69 7.51
C LEU A 339 21.73 5.64 6.95
N ALA A 340 22.92 5.10 6.64
CA ALA A 340 24.02 5.86 6.06
C ALA A 340 23.78 6.29 4.60
N SER A 341 22.82 5.68 3.91
CA SER A 341 22.45 6.02 2.52
C SER A 341 21.59 7.27 2.44
N LEU A 342 20.92 7.67 3.53
CA LEU A 342 20.08 8.88 3.55
C LEU A 342 20.86 10.15 3.19
N PRO A 343 20.25 11.10 2.48
CA PRO A 343 20.81 12.43 2.30
C PRO A 343 21.20 13.07 3.64
N ALA A 344 22.33 13.78 3.68
CA ALA A 344 22.88 14.33 4.93
C ALA A 344 21.89 15.23 5.70
N SER A 345 21.09 16.01 4.97
CA SER A 345 20.02 16.87 5.52
C SER A 345 18.96 16.07 6.28
N ILE A 346 18.47 14.98 5.69
CA ILE A 346 17.46 14.08 6.28
C ILE A 346 18.06 13.30 7.44
N ARG A 347 19.30 12.84 7.30
CA ARG A 347 20.02 12.14 8.37
C ARG A 347 20.22 13.05 9.59
N GLY A 348 20.56 14.32 9.38
CA GLY A 348 20.66 15.32 10.44
C GLY A 348 19.33 15.57 11.15
N LEU A 349 18.24 15.71 10.37
CA LEU A 349 16.89 15.87 10.90
C LEU A 349 16.44 14.69 11.76
N LEU A 350 16.64 13.46 11.26
CA LEU A 350 16.31 12.23 11.98
C LEU A 350 17.16 12.05 13.25
N ARG A 351 18.45 12.42 13.21
CA ARG A 351 19.30 12.47 14.42
C ARG A 351 18.76 13.44 15.46
N GLY A 352 18.22 14.58 15.04
CA GLY A 352 17.61 15.58 15.93
C GLY A 352 16.40 15.06 16.72
N VAL A 353 15.67 14.06 16.20
CA VAL A 353 14.54 13.41 16.90
C VAL A 353 14.92 12.10 17.59
N GLY A 354 16.21 11.74 17.58
CA GLY A 354 16.74 10.57 18.30
C GLY A 354 16.97 9.31 17.45
N VAL A 355 16.98 9.41 16.11
CA VAL A 355 17.46 8.30 15.28
C VAL A 355 18.98 8.22 15.34
N SER A 356 19.53 7.14 15.87
CA SER A 356 20.97 6.97 16.07
C SER A 356 21.38 5.48 15.98
N GLY A 357 22.68 5.22 15.90
CA GLY A 357 23.23 3.86 15.76
C GLY A 357 23.24 3.35 14.32
N GLN A 358 23.63 2.08 14.17
CA GLN A 358 23.69 1.34 12.90
C GLN A 358 23.40 -0.14 13.13
N GLY A 359 22.82 -0.79 12.11
CA GLY A 359 22.46 -2.22 12.19
C GLY A 359 21.52 -2.51 13.36
N ASP A 360 21.75 -3.61 14.07
CA ASP A 360 20.90 -4.10 15.17
C ASP A 360 20.88 -3.17 16.39
N SER A 361 21.82 -2.22 16.48
CA SER A 361 21.88 -1.21 17.54
C SER A 361 21.09 0.07 17.23
N ALA A 362 20.48 0.15 16.04
CA ALA A 362 19.85 1.38 15.56
C ALA A 362 18.57 1.72 16.33
N ARG A 363 18.59 2.86 17.05
CA ARG A 363 17.39 3.43 17.69
C ARG A 363 16.59 4.23 16.67
N GLY A 364 15.27 4.04 16.64
CA GLY A 364 14.37 4.79 15.75
C GLY A 364 14.41 4.39 14.27
N ALA A 365 15.03 3.25 13.92
CA ALA A 365 15.09 2.74 12.54
C ALA A 365 13.69 2.51 11.93
N ALA A 366 12.70 2.17 12.76
CA ALA A 366 11.31 2.05 12.35
C ALA A 366 10.78 3.34 11.71
N LEU A 367 11.03 4.52 12.27
CA LEU A 367 10.63 5.78 11.65
C LEU A 367 11.37 6.02 10.32
N ALA A 368 12.69 5.81 10.32
CA ALA A 368 13.53 6.03 9.14
C ALA A 368 13.11 5.14 7.96
N SER A 369 12.75 3.89 8.21
CA SER A 369 12.34 2.92 7.19
C SER A 369 11.16 3.36 6.32
N TYR A 370 10.28 4.26 6.80
CA TYR A 370 9.18 4.81 5.99
C TYR A 370 9.65 5.90 5.01
N LEU A 371 10.78 6.57 5.30
CA LEU A 371 11.29 7.73 4.56
C LEU A 371 12.59 7.44 3.79
N LEU A 372 13.11 6.23 3.90
CA LEU A 372 14.36 5.76 3.34
C LEU A 372 14.22 5.44 1.84
N PHE A 373 13.88 6.44 1.04
CA PHE A 373 13.67 6.30 -0.40
C PHE A 373 14.99 6.29 -1.19
N GLU A 374 15.90 5.39 -0.85
CA GLU A 374 17.23 5.29 -1.49
C GLU A 374 17.44 3.90 -2.09
N ALA A 375 17.99 3.86 -3.31
CA ALA A 375 18.16 2.65 -4.11
C ALA A 375 18.80 1.46 -3.36
N PRO A 376 19.84 1.62 -2.51
CA PRO A 376 20.37 0.49 -1.74
C PRO A 376 19.33 -0.19 -0.85
N TYR A 377 18.47 0.59 -0.20
CA TYR A 377 17.41 0.07 0.66
C TYR A 377 16.26 -0.53 -0.14
N THR A 378 15.78 0.18 -1.16
CA THR A 378 14.63 -0.30 -1.96
C THR A 378 14.99 -1.59 -2.70
N ARG A 379 16.22 -1.72 -3.22
CA ARG A 379 16.69 -2.96 -3.86
C ARG A 379 16.71 -4.14 -2.90
N GLU A 380 17.16 -3.94 -1.67
CA GLU A 380 17.18 -5.01 -0.67
C GLU A 380 15.76 -5.45 -0.27
N LEU A 381 14.84 -4.49 -0.11
CA LEU A 381 13.44 -4.81 0.14
C LEU A 381 12.78 -5.56 -1.03
N MET A 382 13.06 -5.15 -2.27
CA MET A 382 12.58 -5.84 -3.46
C MET A 382 13.13 -7.27 -3.54
N ALA A 383 14.42 -7.46 -3.26
CA ALA A 383 15.03 -8.78 -3.22
C ALA A 383 14.37 -9.68 -2.16
N LEU A 384 14.08 -9.13 -0.98
CA LEU A 384 13.34 -9.84 0.07
C LEU A 384 11.93 -10.23 -0.39
N GLY A 385 11.17 -9.30 -0.96
CA GLY A 385 9.82 -9.56 -1.46
C GLY A 385 9.78 -10.60 -2.56
N HIS A 386 10.78 -10.58 -3.45
CA HIS A 386 10.94 -11.60 -4.48
C HIS A 386 11.23 -12.97 -3.85
N ALA A 387 12.21 -13.06 -2.96
CA ALA A 387 12.60 -14.30 -2.31
C ALA A 387 11.46 -14.92 -1.49
N ASP A 388 10.75 -14.13 -0.68
CA ASP A 388 9.61 -14.59 0.14
C ASP A 388 8.48 -15.16 -0.72
N THR A 389 8.22 -14.55 -1.87
CA THR A 389 7.19 -14.99 -2.80
C THR A 389 7.62 -16.27 -3.51
N MET A 390 8.88 -16.36 -3.94
CA MET A 390 9.42 -17.56 -4.57
C MET A 390 9.47 -18.75 -3.60
N ALA A 391 9.74 -18.52 -2.32
CA ALA A 391 9.66 -19.54 -1.28
C ALA A 391 8.24 -20.14 -1.14
N ARG A 392 7.21 -19.39 -1.56
CA ARG A 392 5.80 -19.79 -1.54
C ARG A 392 5.22 -20.02 -2.94
N ARG A 393 6.09 -20.28 -3.93
CA ARG A 393 5.72 -20.43 -5.35
C ARG A 393 4.55 -21.38 -5.59
N GLU A 394 4.52 -22.55 -4.96
CA GLU A 394 3.43 -23.51 -5.18
C GLU A 394 2.09 -23.02 -4.61
N GLN A 395 2.10 -22.31 -3.48
CA GLN A 395 0.88 -21.69 -2.95
C GLN A 395 0.36 -20.59 -3.88
N VAL A 396 1.27 -19.79 -4.46
CA VAL A 396 0.93 -18.78 -5.48
C VAL A 396 0.31 -19.45 -6.70
N ARG A 397 0.93 -20.53 -7.22
CA ARG A 397 0.39 -21.27 -8.37
C ARG A 397 -1.00 -21.83 -8.10
N HIS A 398 -1.22 -22.44 -6.93
CA HIS A 398 -2.53 -22.94 -6.53
C HIS A 398 -3.56 -21.81 -6.44
N PHE A 399 -3.22 -20.72 -5.76
CA PHE A 399 -4.10 -19.56 -5.56
C PHE A 399 -4.61 -18.97 -6.89
N PHE A 400 -3.74 -18.84 -7.89
CA PHE A 400 -4.12 -18.33 -9.21
C PHE A 400 -4.65 -19.40 -10.17
N GLY A 401 -4.57 -20.69 -9.85
CA GLY A 401 -4.92 -21.78 -10.77
C GLY A 401 -3.88 -21.99 -11.89
N TRP A 402 -2.61 -21.68 -11.60
CA TRP A 402 -1.46 -21.85 -12.49
C TRP A 402 -0.69 -23.17 -12.23
N ALA A 403 -1.27 -24.06 -11.44
CA ALA A 403 -0.76 -25.42 -11.31
C ALA A 403 -1.08 -26.21 -12.58
N PRO A 404 -0.20 -27.12 -13.04
CA PRO A 404 -0.51 -27.99 -14.16
C PRO A 404 -1.73 -28.85 -13.79
N SER A 405 -2.68 -29.01 -14.70
CA SER A 405 -3.72 -30.02 -14.53
C SER A 405 -3.04 -31.39 -14.44
N LEU A 406 -3.34 -32.17 -13.39
CA LEU A 406 -2.81 -33.53 -13.23
C LEU A 406 -3.11 -34.43 -14.46
N ASP A 407 -4.13 -34.08 -15.24
CA ASP A 407 -4.52 -34.77 -16.48
C ASP A 407 -3.52 -34.58 -17.64
N ALA A 408 -2.61 -33.61 -17.57
CA ALA A 408 -1.63 -33.33 -18.63
C ALA A 408 -0.29 -34.09 -18.45
N VAL A 409 -0.08 -34.75 -17.31
CA VAL A 409 1.15 -35.50 -17.01
C VAL A 409 0.97 -37.01 -17.30
N ALA A 410 -0.25 -37.43 -17.63
CA ALA A 410 -0.58 -38.84 -17.93
C ALA A 410 -0.78 -39.13 -19.43
N ALA A 411 -0.42 -38.19 -20.32
CA ALA A 411 -0.54 -38.34 -21.78
C ALA A 411 0.82 -38.50 -22.46
#